data_AF-A0A1V5HX99-F1
#
_entry.id   AF-A0A1V5HX99-F1
#
_cell.length_a   1.000
_cell.length_b   1.000
_cell.length_c   1.000
_cell.angle_alpha   90.00
_cell.angle_beta   90.00
_cell.angle_gamma   90.00
#
_symmetry.space_group_name_H-M   'P 1'
#
loop_
_entity.id
_entity.type
_entity.pdbx_description
1 polymer ?
#
loop_
_entity_poly.entity_id
_entity_poly.type
_entity_poly.pdbx_seq_one_letter_code
_entity_poly.pdbx_strand_id
1 'polypeptide(L)'
;MEIHESPSPLSVVLGSFAGASLSVRHDGRLVVERSEAGLRHGRIEGWSFAAVITKKGDHARFWHISPGPDVNEIVINLASVRGFFKVESRTNNAQEARVIWKAFGSAPVDPSSDSVP
;
A
#
# COMPACT_ATOMS: atom_id res chain seq x y z
N MET A 1 -18.52 -4.34 -25.49
CA MET A 1 -18.33 -4.70 -24.08
C MET A 1 -16.92 -4.27 -23.73
N GLU A 2 -16.78 -3.10 -23.11
CA GLU A 2 -15.47 -2.64 -22.65
C GLU A 2 -15.15 -3.38 -21.35
N ILE A 3 -14.10 -4.20 -21.40
CA ILE A 3 -13.60 -4.93 -20.24
C ILE A 3 -12.82 -3.90 -19.43
N HIS A 4 -13.45 -3.29 -18.43
CA HIS A 4 -12.74 -2.48 -17.45
C HIS A 4 -11.90 -3.43 -16.59
N GLU A 5 -10.66 -3.69 -17.01
CA GLU A 5 -9.66 -4.28 -16.12
C GLU A 5 -9.46 -3.32 -14.94
N SER A 6 -10.02 -3.68 -13.79
CA SER A 6 -9.75 -2.98 -12.54
C SER A 6 -8.24 -3.01 -12.30
N PRO A 7 -7.57 -1.84 -12.19
CA PRO A 7 -6.12 -1.81 -12.02
C PRO A 7 -5.74 -2.58 -10.77
N SER A 8 -4.85 -3.55 -10.99
CA SER A 8 -4.25 -4.35 -9.95
C SER A 8 -3.56 -3.46 -8.91
N PRO A 9 -3.74 -3.70 -7.60
CA PRO A 9 -3.30 -2.76 -6.59
C PRO A 9 -1.77 -2.62 -6.58
N LEU A 10 -1.29 -1.39 -6.82
CA LEU A 10 0.13 -1.05 -6.84
C LEU A 10 0.71 -1.22 -5.42
N SER A 11 1.75 -2.03 -5.29
CA SER A 11 2.47 -2.23 -4.03
C SER A 11 3.63 -1.24 -3.93
N VAL A 12 3.52 -0.29 -3.01
CA VAL A 12 4.54 0.72 -2.77
C VAL A 12 5.16 0.49 -1.40
N VAL A 13 6.47 0.24 -1.38
CA VAL A 13 7.25 0.27 -0.14
C VAL A 13 7.60 1.74 0.13
N LEU A 14 7.09 2.29 1.24
CA LEU A 14 7.17 3.72 1.55
C LEU A 14 8.32 4.06 2.50
N GLY A 15 8.84 3.06 3.21
CA GLY A 15 10.10 3.17 3.91
C GLY A 15 10.58 1.86 4.50
N SER A 16 11.91 1.68 4.51
CA SER A 16 12.61 0.61 5.20
C SER A 16 13.68 1.24 6.09
N PHE A 17 13.63 0.94 7.38
CA PHE A 17 14.62 1.35 8.37
C PHE A 17 14.98 0.13 9.23
N ALA A 18 16.08 0.17 9.99
CA ALA A 18 16.65 -0.98 10.69
C ALA A 18 15.59 -1.90 11.36
N GLY A 19 15.26 -3.01 10.68
CA GLY A 19 14.31 -4.03 11.14
C GLY A 19 12.82 -3.71 10.96
N ALA A 20 12.43 -2.62 10.29
CA ALA A 20 11.05 -2.22 10.08
C ALA A 20 10.74 -1.73 8.65
N SER A 21 9.49 -1.94 8.23
CA SER A 21 9.02 -1.53 6.90
C SER A 21 7.58 -1.04 6.95
N LEU A 22 7.26 -0.05 6.12
CA LEU A 22 5.88 0.35 5.82
C LEU A 22 5.60 0.13 4.33
N SER A 23 4.51 -0.55 4.02
CA SER A 23 4.07 -0.79 2.64
C SER A 23 2.60 -0.51 2.48
N VAL A 24 2.22 -0.03 1.29
CA VAL A 24 0.83 0.27 0.93
C VAL A 24 0.49 -0.42 -0.38
N ARG A 25 -0.71 -1.00 -0.46
CA ARG A 25 -1.33 -1.54 -1.66
C ARG A 25 -2.60 -0.73 -1.94
N HIS A 26 -2.73 -0.14 -3.12
CA HIS A 26 -3.85 0.74 -3.45
C HIS A 26 -4.26 0.59 -4.92
N ASP A 27 -5.52 0.90 -5.23
CA ASP A 27 -6.09 0.91 -6.59
C ASP A 27 -5.95 2.26 -7.31
N GLY A 28 -5.59 3.33 -6.59
CA GLY A 28 -5.43 4.67 -7.17
C GLY A 28 -4.12 4.92 -7.90
N ARG A 29 -3.94 6.18 -8.34
CA ARG A 29 -2.73 6.66 -9.01
C ARG A 29 -1.72 7.20 -8.01
N LEU A 30 -0.49 6.69 -8.03
CA LEU A 30 0.60 7.24 -7.23
C LEU A 30 1.22 8.46 -7.92
N VAL A 31 1.20 9.61 -7.25
CA VAL A 31 1.92 10.83 -7.63
C VAL A 31 3.10 11.00 -6.68
N VAL A 32 4.30 10.67 -7.15
CA VAL A 32 5.54 10.81 -6.37
C VAL A 32 6.10 12.22 -6.56
N GLU A 33 6.28 12.95 -5.47
CA GLU A 33 6.82 14.32 -5.47
C GLU A 33 8.32 14.34 -5.21
N ARG A 34 8.81 13.49 -4.31
CA ARG A 34 10.25 13.32 -4.05
C ARG A 34 10.55 11.91 -3.57
N SER A 35 11.76 11.44 -3.82
CA SER A 35 12.27 10.16 -3.31
C SER A 35 13.66 10.36 -2.72
N GLU A 36 13.87 9.93 -1.49
CA GLU A 36 15.14 10.11 -0.78
C GLU A 36 15.45 8.85 0.04
N ALA A 37 16.65 8.28 -0.13
CA ALA A 37 17.12 7.11 0.63
C ALA A 37 16.13 5.92 0.70
N GLY A 38 15.41 5.64 -0.39
CA GLY A 38 14.41 4.57 -0.44
C GLY A 38 13.04 4.91 0.18
N LEU A 39 12.85 6.16 0.61
CA LEU A 39 11.61 6.72 1.09
C LEU A 39 10.93 7.48 -0.04
N ARG A 40 9.66 7.17 -0.29
CA ARG A 40 8.85 7.93 -1.25
C ARG A 40 8.06 8.97 -0.48
N HIS A 41 7.90 10.13 -1.09
CA HIS A 41 6.97 11.16 -0.64
C HIS A 41 6.07 11.54 -1.80
N GLY A 42 4.81 11.75 -1.52
CA GLY A 42 3.81 12.10 -2.51
C GLY A 42 2.43 11.73 -2.03
N ARG A 43 1.52 11.54 -2.99
CA ARG A 43 0.12 11.24 -2.73
C ARG A 43 -0.43 10.16 -3.63
N ILE A 44 -1.40 9.40 -3.13
CA ILE A 44 -2.21 8.50 -3.94
C ILE A 44 -3.54 9.21 -4.23
N GLU A 45 -3.84 9.43 -5.50
CA GLU A 45 -5.06 10.09 -5.97
C GLU A 45 -6.05 9.06 -6.53
N GLY A 46 -7.36 9.36 -6.45
CA GLY A 46 -8.40 8.59 -7.15
C GLY A 46 -8.47 7.13 -6.72
N TRP A 47 -8.22 6.85 -5.43
CA TRP A 47 -8.30 5.50 -4.86
C TRP A 47 -9.70 5.26 -4.27
N SER A 48 -10.07 3.99 -4.15
CA SER A 48 -11.31 3.55 -3.49
C SER A 48 -11.00 2.76 -2.22
N PHE A 49 -9.85 2.10 -2.18
CA PHE A 49 -9.37 1.38 -1.01
C PHE A 49 -7.83 1.31 -0.99
N ALA A 50 -7.28 1.16 0.21
CA ALA A 50 -5.88 0.84 0.38
C ALA A 50 -5.66 -0.11 1.55
N ALA A 51 -4.71 -1.00 1.41
CA ALA A 51 -4.14 -1.76 2.51
C ALA A 51 -2.81 -1.15 2.92
N VAL A 52 -2.60 -1.02 4.22
CA VAL A 52 -1.34 -0.60 4.83
C VAL A 52 -0.83 -1.74 5.69
N ILE A 53 0.44 -2.11 5.54
CA ILE A 53 1.12 -3.00 6.48
C ILE A 53 2.36 -2.31 7.05
N THR A 54 2.52 -2.45 8.35
CA THR A 54 3.79 -2.16 9.03
C THR A 54 4.36 -3.45 9.59
N LYS A 55 5.68 -3.61 9.49
CA LYS A 55 6.41 -4.75 10.05
C LYS A 55 7.57 -4.24 10.89
N LYS A 56 7.85 -4.88 12.03
CA LYS A 56 9.05 -4.63 12.85
C LYS A 56 9.43 -5.92 13.58
N GLY A 57 10.52 -6.56 13.18
CA GLY A 57 10.87 -7.91 13.66
C GLY A 57 9.69 -8.89 13.47
N ASP A 58 9.29 -9.56 14.55
CA ASP A 58 8.15 -10.49 14.53
C ASP A 58 6.78 -9.81 14.56
N HIS A 59 6.72 -8.51 14.79
CA HIS A 59 5.47 -7.76 14.83
C HIS A 59 5.03 -7.35 13.42
N ALA A 60 3.73 -7.46 13.16
CA ALA A 60 3.10 -6.88 11.99
C ALA A 60 1.73 -6.31 12.36
N ARG A 61 1.38 -5.19 11.74
CA ARG A 61 0.06 -4.56 11.87
C ARG A 61 -0.47 -4.22 10.49
N PHE A 62 -1.75 -4.46 10.31
CA PHE A 62 -2.44 -4.28 9.05
C PHE A 62 -3.64 -3.36 9.23
N TRP A 63 -3.88 -2.51 8.23
CA TRP A 63 -5.07 -1.68 8.11
C TRP A 63 -5.62 -1.79 6.70
N HIS A 64 -6.95 -1.94 6.60
CA HIS A 64 -7.71 -1.73 5.37
C HIS A 64 -8.48 -0.42 5.54
N ILE A 65 -8.24 0.51 4.63
CA ILE A 65 -8.78 1.86 4.69
C ILE A 65 -9.52 2.22 3.39
N SER A 66 -10.50 3.10 3.51
CA SER A 66 -11.21 3.75 2.42
C SER A 66 -11.14 5.28 2.58
N PRO A 67 -11.40 6.06 1.51
CA PRO A 67 -11.39 7.52 1.58
C PRO A 67 -12.36 8.05 2.63
N GLY A 68 -11.97 9.13 3.31
CA GLY A 68 -12.87 9.89 4.17
C GLY A 68 -13.83 10.78 3.36
N PRO A 69 -14.78 11.45 4.01
CA PRO A 69 -15.81 12.24 3.32
C PRO A 69 -15.27 13.38 2.46
N ASP A 70 -14.17 14.02 2.87
CA ASP A 70 -13.69 15.26 2.26
C ASP A 70 -12.30 15.13 1.59
N VAL A 71 -11.66 13.97 1.66
CA VAL A 71 -10.28 13.78 1.17
C VAL A 71 -10.09 12.39 0.57
N ASN A 72 -9.72 12.36 -0.71
CA ASN A 72 -9.36 11.14 -1.44
C ASN A 72 -7.84 11.09 -1.74
N GLU A 73 -7.04 11.40 -0.74
CA GLU A 73 -5.58 11.43 -0.86
C GLU A 73 -4.92 10.71 0.31
N ILE A 74 -3.99 9.81 -0.01
CA ILE A 74 -3.07 9.23 0.96
C ILE A 74 -1.76 9.98 0.88
N VAL A 75 -1.42 10.76 1.92
CA VAL A 75 -0.11 11.41 2.02
C VAL A 75 0.91 10.41 2.53
N ILE A 76 1.98 10.25 1.77
CA ILE A 76 3.10 9.38 2.08
C ILE A 76 4.24 10.25 2.62
N ASN A 77 4.72 9.94 3.84
CA ASN A 77 5.86 10.64 4.41
C ASN A 77 6.73 9.74 5.30
N LEU A 78 8.03 9.58 4.96
CA LEU A 78 9.17 8.99 5.69
C LEU A 78 8.95 7.60 6.33
N ALA A 79 7.88 7.41 7.11
CA ALA A 79 7.45 6.15 7.73
C ALA A 79 5.96 6.16 8.12
N SER A 80 5.14 7.00 7.48
CA SER A 80 3.74 7.19 7.84
C SER A 80 2.85 7.41 6.64
N VAL A 81 1.62 6.94 6.79
CA VAL A 81 0.48 7.24 5.92
C VAL A 81 -0.41 8.20 6.71
N ARG A 82 -0.70 9.37 6.12
CA ARG A 82 -1.53 10.41 6.75
C ARG A 82 -2.68 10.78 5.83
N GLY A 83 -3.82 11.05 6.43
CA GLY A 83 -5.04 11.47 5.74
C GLY A 83 -6.27 11.21 6.60
N PHE A 84 -7.39 11.76 6.16
CA PHE A 84 -8.69 11.47 6.74
C PHE A 84 -9.20 10.18 6.09
N PHE A 85 -9.01 9.07 6.77
CA PHE A 85 -9.41 7.75 6.29
C PHE A 85 -10.52 7.18 7.15
N LYS A 86 -11.37 6.37 6.54
CA LYS A 86 -12.19 5.42 7.28
C LYS A 86 -11.43 4.10 7.39
N VAL A 87 -11.32 3.57 8.61
CA VAL A 87 -10.71 2.26 8.86
C VAL A 87 -11.79 1.21 8.75
N GLU A 88 -11.77 0.44 7.67
CA GLU A 88 -12.73 -0.64 7.42
C GLU A 88 -12.40 -1.87 8.26
N SER A 89 -11.11 -2.21 8.36
CA SER A 89 -10.63 -3.27 9.25
C SER A 89 -9.19 -3.05 9.68
N ARG A 90 -8.81 -3.63 10.82
CA ARG A 90 -7.42 -3.61 11.30
C ARG A 90 -7.12 -4.89 12.08
N THR A 91 -5.87 -5.33 12.02
CA THR A 91 -5.36 -6.36 12.94
C THR A 91 -3.95 -6.02 13.40
N ASN A 92 -3.68 -6.32 14.67
CA ASN A 92 -2.35 -6.24 15.28
C ASN A 92 -1.75 -7.65 15.51
N ASN A 93 -2.48 -8.71 15.17
CA ASN A 93 -1.94 -10.06 15.19
C ASN A 93 -0.99 -10.22 14.01
N ALA A 94 0.27 -10.54 14.29
CA ALA A 94 1.30 -10.51 13.27
C ALA A 94 1.11 -11.59 12.19
N GLN A 95 0.60 -12.77 12.56
CA GLN A 95 0.34 -13.84 11.61
C GLN A 95 -0.85 -13.49 10.71
N GLU A 96 -1.93 -13.03 11.32
CA GLU A 96 -3.14 -12.59 10.61
C GLU A 96 -2.82 -11.42 9.66
N ALA A 97 -2.08 -10.41 10.12
CA ALA A 97 -1.66 -9.27 9.31
C ALA A 97 -0.90 -9.71 8.05
N ARG A 98 0.01 -10.70 8.17
CA ARG A 98 0.76 -11.25 7.03
C ARG A 98 -0.14 -12.01 6.06
N VAL A 99 -1.08 -12.81 6.58
CA VAL A 99 -2.05 -13.57 5.78
C VAL A 99 -2.96 -12.63 4.99
N ILE A 100 -3.59 -11.66 5.67
CA ILE A 100 -4.49 -10.67 5.04
C ILE A 100 -3.70 -9.85 4.02
N TRP A 101 -2.50 -9.36 4.38
CA TRP A 101 -1.66 -8.61 3.45
C TRP A 101 -1.37 -9.40 2.18
N LYS A 102 -0.98 -10.68 2.29
CA LYS A 102 -0.70 -11.54 1.13
C LYS A 102 -1.95 -11.65 0.23
N ALA A 103 -3.12 -11.89 0.82
CA ALA A 103 -4.38 -12.00 0.10
C ALA A 103 -4.81 -10.71 -0.60
N PHE A 104 -4.49 -9.54 -0.03
CA PHE A 104 -4.91 -8.23 -0.55
C PHE A 104 -4.27 -7.84 -1.89
N GLY A 105 -3.20 -8.50 -2.32
CA GLY A 105 -2.44 -8.07 -3.52
C GLY A 105 -1.87 -9.21 -4.32
N SER A 106 -2.69 -10.23 -4.57
CA SER A 106 -2.52 -11.05 -5.77
C SER A 106 -3.10 -10.30 -6.97
N ALA A 107 -2.33 -9.33 -7.46
CA ALA A 107 -2.38 -8.94 -8.87
C ALA A 107 -1.66 -10.03 -9.69
N PRO A 108 -2.06 -10.36 -10.93
CA PRO A 108 -1.34 -11.32 -11.74
C PRO A 108 0.11 -10.84 -11.89
N VAL A 109 1.05 -11.68 -11.49
CA VAL A 109 2.41 -11.61 -12.01
C VAL A 109 2.22 -11.73 -13.52
N ASP A 110 2.51 -10.68 -14.27
CA ASP A 110 2.63 -10.82 -15.71
C ASP A 110 3.74 -11.85 -15.96
N PRO A 111 3.46 -13.05 -16.50
CA PRO A 111 4.49 -14.04 -16.80
C PRO A 111 5.43 -13.57 -17.93
N SER A 112 5.27 -12.34 -18.44
CA SER A 112 6.12 -11.75 -19.48
C SER A 112 7.41 -11.09 -18.97
N SER A 113 7.65 -11.01 -17.65
CA SER A 113 8.99 -10.65 -17.13
C SER A 113 9.84 -11.89 -16.90
N ASP A 114 10.13 -12.57 -18.01
CA ASP A 114 11.32 -13.39 -18.15
C ASP A 114 12.23 -12.71 -19.19
N SER A 115 13.54 -12.75 -18.94
CA SER A 115 14.69 -12.27 -19.74
C SER A 115 15.31 -10.93 -19.24
N VAL A 116 16.33 -10.91 -18.35
CA VAL A 116 17.77 -11.26 -18.52
C VAL A 116 18.54 -10.16 -19.29
N PRO A 117 19.71 -9.67 -18.81
CA PRO A 117 20.98 -10.42 -18.70
C PRO A 117 21.37 -10.87 -17.29
#